data_AF-A0A967PXU4-F1
#
_entry.id   AF-A0A967PXU4-F1
#
_cell.length_a   1.000
_cell.length_b   1.000
_cell.length_c   1.000
_cell.angle_alpha   90.00
_cell.angle_beta   90.00
_cell.angle_gamma   90.00
#
_symmetry.space_group_name_H-M   'P 1'
#
loop_
_entity.id
_entity.type
_entity.pdbx_description
1 polymer ?
#
loop_
_entity_poly.entity_id
_entity_poly.type
_entity_poly.pdbx_seq_one_letter_code
_entity_poly.pdbx_strand_id
1 'polypeptide(L)'
;MRKALFIALALALVATYAVPTATEATTLQSGTLIKGESFTTVYYFGADGKRYVFPNSKTYFTWFDDFNTVITITDSELGAILIGGNVIYKPNSRLVKITTDPKTYWVGNYGKLHHVTTETIAKNLFGTEWNKRIDDVPDAFFTNYSLGEPIDSESLPSYTATTTINKNLGLSDEPDPVYAGDGTITLGATANGSTVDLDWTMSGMTSPKGFKVVKNTTGNPVYPGDAYHYLSDPNAREDTWTGLANGTYYFRVCEYLGGSCGVYSNQVAVTVEGGSTSDGEIALTASTSGDTVNLSWSVTGIDTTNGFKIVKNTTGSPVYPGDSYVYKSSPTVRSYSWSGLSAGTYYFRVCEYLGGSCGVYSNQVEVAVEGVTSSGGTIDLDGTVDGTTINLSWTLTDMTSDGGFKIVKNTTGSPVYPGDTYHYEGDPDSRTDIWKYMDPGTYYFRVCEYLGGSCGVYSNQVELTVE
;
A
#
# COMPACT_ATOMS: atom_id res chain seq x y z
N MET A 1 -49.27 -41.14 40.85
CA MET A 1 -50.02 -40.05 40.17
C MET A 1 -49.17 -38.79 40.19
N ARG A 2 -48.81 -38.31 38.98
CA ARG A 2 -48.62 -36.93 38.50
C ARG A 2 -48.34 -35.84 39.56
N LYS A 3 -47.30 -35.00 39.40
CA LYS A 3 -47.29 -33.89 38.42
C LYS A 3 -45.87 -33.51 37.99
N ALA A 4 -45.64 -33.53 36.69
CA ALA A 4 -44.48 -32.97 36.02
C ALA A 4 -44.58 -31.44 36.02
N LEU A 5 -43.48 -30.76 36.34
CA LEU A 5 -43.33 -29.32 36.19
C LEU A 5 -42.40 -29.10 34.99
N PHE A 6 -42.98 -28.73 33.85
CA PHE A 6 -42.26 -28.31 32.65
C PHE A 6 -41.88 -26.83 32.82
N ILE A 7 -40.59 -26.55 33.01
CA ILE A 7 -40.04 -25.20 32.88
C ILE A 7 -39.53 -25.07 31.45
N ALA A 8 -40.27 -24.34 30.62
CA ALA A 8 -39.84 -23.93 29.29
C ALA A 8 -38.86 -22.76 29.44
N LEU A 9 -37.57 -23.02 29.24
CA LEU A 9 -36.55 -21.97 29.15
C LEU A 9 -36.41 -21.59 27.67
N ALA A 10 -36.93 -20.42 27.30
CA ALA A 10 -36.77 -19.84 25.98
C ALA A 10 -35.30 -19.40 25.80
N LEU A 11 -34.53 -20.14 24.99
CA LEU A 11 -33.21 -19.72 24.54
C LEU A 11 -33.39 -18.59 23.52
N ALA A 12 -33.11 -17.35 23.92
CA ALA A 12 -32.96 -16.23 23.01
C ALA A 12 -31.67 -16.41 22.20
N LEU A 13 -31.80 -16.66 20.90
CA LEU A 13 -30.69 -16.71 19.95
C LEU A 13 -30.16 -15.27 19.76
N VAL A 14 -29.13 -14.88 20.50
CA VAL A 14 -28.38 -13.64 20.24
C VAL A 14 -27.35 -13.96 19.15
N ALA A 15 -27.72 -13.71 17.89
CA ALA A 15 -26.77 -13.72 16.79
C ALA A 15 -25.79 -12.56 17.00
N THR A 16 -24.57 -12.87 17.43
CA THR A 16 -23.46 -11.92 17.43
C THR A 16 -23.03 -11.69 15.99
N TYR A 17 -23.52 -10.60 15.40
CA TYR A 17 -22.98 -10.08 14.16
C TYR A 17 -21.53 -9.68 14.43
N ALA A 18 -20.58 -10.40 13.83
CA ALA A 18 -19.20 -9.93 13.73
C ALA A 18 -19.25 -8.62 12.96
N VAL A 19 -18.97 -7.51 13.65
CA VAL A 19 -18.79 -6.21 13.00
C VAL A 19 -17.49 -6.33 12.21
N PRO A 20 -17.51 -6.21 10.87
CA PRO A 20 -16.27 -6.16 10.12
C PRO A 20 -15.45 -4.98 10.67
N THR A 21 -14.22 -5.26 11.08
CA THR A 21 -13.24 -4.23 11.43
C THR A 21 -13.20 -3.21 10.30
N ALA A 22 -13.56 -1.97 10.61
CA ALA A 22 -13.48 -0.86 9.67
C ALA A 22 -12.02 -0.79 9.19
N THR A 23 -11.80 -1.18 7.94
CA THR A 23 -10.68 -0.67 7.14
C THR A 23 -10.63 0.83 7.37
N GLU A 24 -9.46 1.36 7.75
CA GLU A 24 -9.27 2.80 7.86
C GLU A 24 -9.74 3.43 6.55
N ALA A 25 -10.90 4.08 6.59
CA ALA A 25 -11.45 4.74 5.44
C ALA A 25 -10.49 5.89 5.12
N THR A 26 -9.80 5.79 3.98
CA THR A 26 -9.19 6.95 3.33
C THR A 26 -10.31 7.98 3.19
N THR A 27 -10.32 9.02 4.03
CA THR A 27 -11.37 10.05 3.95
C THR A 27 -11.11 10.85 2.67
N LEU A 28 -11.72 10.42 1.57
CA LEU A 28 -11.68 11.12 0.30
C LEU A 28 -12.20 12.54 0.50
N GLN A 29 -11.41 13.50 0.05
CA GLN A 29 -11.79 14.90 0.10
C GLN A 29 -12.59 15.25 -1.16
N SER A 30 -13.64 16.05 -1.02
CA SER A 30 -14.35 16.66 -2.17
C SER A 30 -13.34 17.27 -3.15
N GLY A 31 -13.59 17.21 -4.45
CA GLY A 31 -12.71 17.69 -5.51
C GLY A 31 -11.65 16.71 -6.00
N THR A 32 -11.45 15.57 -5.32
CA THR A 32 -10.42 14.58 -5.70
C THR A 32 -10.75 13.96 -7.05
N LEU A 33 -9.74 13.76 -7.90
CA LEU A 33 -9.84 12.86 -9.06
C LEU A 33 -9.52 11.43 -8.63
N ILE A 34 -10.44 10.51 -8.85
CA ILE A 34 -10.32 9.12 -8.41
C ILE A 34 -10.47 8.13 -9.57
N LYS A 35 -9.78 7.00 -9.50
CA LYS A 35 -9.99 5.83 -10.37
C LYS A 35 -9.88 4.53 -9.57
N GLY A 36 -10.40 3.44 -10.12
CA GLY A 36 -10.23 2.11 -9.53
C GLY A 36 -8.89 1.47 -9.90
N GLU A 37 -8.55 0.40 -9.21
CA GLU A 37 -7.36 -0.41 -9.48
C GLU A 37 -7.47 -1.09 -10.85
N SER A 38 -8.64 -1.68 -11.13
CA SER A 38 -8.89 -2.41 -12.38
C SER A 38 -9.45 -1.53 -13.51
N PHE A 39 -9.74 -0.26 -13.23
CA PHE A 39 -10.43 0.65 -14.16
C PHE A 39 -9.52 1.80 -14.62
N THR A 40 -9.71 2.21 -15.88
CA THR A 40 -9.04 3.38 -16.49
C THR A 40 -9.88 4.64 -16.44
N THR A 41 -11.18 4.54 -16.12
CA THR A 41 -12.09 5.68 -16.05
C THR A 41 -11.76 6.53 -14.83
N VAL A 42 -11.54 7.82 -15.07
CA VAL A 42 -11.36 8.83 -14.03
C VAL A 42 -12.72 9.41 -13.65
N TYR A 43 -12.92 9.64 -12.35
CA TYR A 43 -14.09 10.28 -11.80
C TYR A 43 -13.68 11.48 -10.95
N TYR A 44 -14.57 12.45 -10.85
CA TYR A 44 -14.46 13.57 -9.92
C TYR A 44 -15.29 13.28 -8.66
N PHE A 45 -14.71 13.36 -7.48
CA PHE A 45 -15.42 13.18 -6.21
C PHE A 45 -16.05 14.51 -5.78
N GLY A 46 -17.38 14.62 -5.81
CA GLY A 46 -18.11 15.86 -5.53
C GLY A 46 -18.30 16.16 -4.04
N ALA A 47 -18.65 17.42 -3.75
CA ALA A 47 -18.92 17.89 -2.39
C ALA A 47 -20.11 17.20 -1.71
N ASP A 48 -20.98 16.56 -2.48
CA ASP A 48 -22.10 15.77 -2.01
C ASP A 48 -21.73 14.31 -1.71
N GLY A 49 -20.44 13.95 -1.78
CA GLY A 49 -19.93 12.61 -1.50
C GLY A 49 -20.17 11.60 -2.63
N LYS A 50 -20.51 12.06 -3.83
CA LYS A 50 -20.73 11.21 -5.02
C LYS A 50 -19.59 11.34 -6.03
N ARG A 51 -19.48 10.37 -6.94
CA ARG A 51 -18.55 10.41 -8.07
C ARG A 51 -19.24 10.91 -9.34
N TYR A 52 -18.57 11.78 -10.08
CA TYR A 52 -19.04 12.37 -11.33
C TYR A 52 -18.19 11.88 -12.49
N VAL A 53 -18.85 11.52 -13.58
CA VAL A 53 -18.22 10.91 -14.75
C VAL A 53 -17.76 11.98 -15.72
N PHE A 54 -16.54 11.89 -16.23
CA PHE A 54 -16.14 12.67 -17.40
C PHE A 54 -16.65 11.99 -18.67
N PRO A 55 -17.54 12.61 -19.47
CA PRO A 55 -18.12 11.98 -20.65
C PRO A 55 -17.10 11.56 -21.71
N ASN A 56 -15.99 12.29 -21.81
CA ASN A 56 -14.86 11.98 -22.66
C ASN A 56 -13.61 12.72 -22.16
N SER A 57 -12.44 12.36 -22.72
CA SER A 57 -11.16 12.99 -22.38
C SER A 57 -11.11 14.48 -22.69
N LYS A 58 -11.81 14.96 -23.74
CA LYS A 58 -11.84 16.38 -24.08
C LYS A 58 -12.50 17.21 -22.97
N THR A 59 -13.58 16.72 -22.35
CA THR A 59 -14.16 17.36 -21.16
C THR A 59 -13.15 17.43 -20.03
N TYR A 60 -12.46 16.32 -19.72
CA TYR A 60 -11.44 16.27 -18.68
C TYR A 60 -10.34 17.33 -18.89
N PHE A 61 -9.79 17.40 -20.10
CA PHE A 61 -8.72 18.32 -20.47
C PHE A 61 -9.14 19.80 -20.55
N THR A 62 -10.43 20.11 -20.34
CA THR A 62 -10.85 21.49 -20.10
C THR A 62 -10.65 21.94 -18.66
N TRP A 63 -10.57 20.98 -17.72
CA TRP A 63 -10.44 21.21 -16.29
C TRP A 63 -9.03 20.95 -15.76
N PHE A 64 -8.33 19.97 -16.32
CA PHE A 64 -7.02 19.50 -15.86
C PHE A 64 -6.06 19.35 -17.04
N ASP A 65 -4.77 19.61 -16.84
CA ASP A 65 -3.77 19.53 -17.91
C ASP A 65 -3.29 18.10 -18.18
N ASP A 66 -3.28 17.25 -17.14
CA ASP A 66 -2.82 15.87 -17.19
C ASP A 66 -3.53 14.99 -16.15
N PHE A 67 -3.12 13.73 -16.01
CA PHE A 67 -3.68 12.76 -15.07
C PHE A 67 -2.85 12.58 -13.79
N ASN A 68 -1.85 13.43 -13.53
CA ASN A 68 -0.91 13.24 -12.42
C ASN A 68 -1.56 13.36 -11.04
N THR A 69 -2.70 14.07 -10.94
CA THR A 69 -3.44 14.27 -9.71
C THR A 69 -4.53 13.21 -9.47
N VAL A 70 -4.64 12.20 -10.33
CA VAL A 70 -5.61 11.11 -10.21
C VAL A 70 -5.16 10.10 -9.16
N ILE A 71 -5.95 9.95 -8.10
CA ILE A 71 -5.75 8.97 -7.03
C ILE A 71 -6.35 7.63 -7.44
N THR A 72 -5.61 6.55 -7.22
CA THR A 72 -6.16 5.18 -7.31
C THR A 72 -6.70 4.75 -5.95
N ILE A 73 -7.95 4.30 -5.92
CA ILE A 73 -8.63 3.68 -4.77
C ILE A 73 -9.03 2.26 -5.12
N THR A 74 -9.35 1.43 -4.11
CA THR A 74 -9.79 0.06 -4.38
C THR A 74 -11.10 0.04 -5.18
N ASP A 75 -11.30 -1.01 -5.98
CA ASP A 75 -12.54 -1.15 -6.75
C ASP A 75 -13.80 -1.21 -5.86
N SER A 76 -13.64 -1.73 -4.64
CA SER A 76 -14.68 -1.78 -3.60
C SER A 76 -15.04 -0.38 -3.08
N GLU A 77 -14.04 0.42 -2.68
CA GLU A 77 -14.25 1.81 -2.26
C GLU A 77 -14.89 2.63 -3.38
N LEU A 78 -14.36 2.50 -4.61
CA LEU A 78 -14.91 3.17 -5.77
C LEU A 78 -16.38 2.79 -5.93
N GLY A 79 -16.71 1.48 -5.92
CA GLY A 79 -18.05 0.94 -6.06
C GLY A 79 -19.05 1.42 -4.99
N ALA A 80 -18.59 1.72 -3.78
CA ALA A 80 -19.41 2.26 -2.70
C ALA A 80 -19.81 3.73 -2.92
N ILE A 81 -19.07 4.48 -3.74
CA ILE A 81 -19.36 5.88 -4.05
C ILE A 81 -20.40 5.95 -5.18
N LEU A 82 -21.60 6.47 -4.87
CA LEU A 82 -22.70 6.58 -5.83
C LEU A 82 -22.38 7.55 -6.97
N ILE A 83 -22.94 7.30 -8.16
CA ILE A 83 -22.83 8.22 -9.30
C ILE A 83 -23.76 9.43 -9.08
N GLY A 84 -23.19 10.63 -9.16
CA GLY A 84 -23.92 11.89 -8.99
C GLY A 84 -24.34 12.57 -10.30
N GLY A 85 -23.68 12.23 -11.41
CA GLY A 85 -23.94 12.82 -12.72
C GLY A 85 -22.70 12.88 -13.60
N ASN A 86 -22.74 13.75 -14.59
CA ASN A 86 -21.64 13.98 -15.54
C ASN A 86 -20.98 15.34 -15.31
N VAL A 87 -19.65 15.39 -15.43
CA VAL A 87 -18.91 16.63 -15.55
C VAL A 87 -19.17 17.23 -16.94
N ILE A 88 -19.37 18.54 -17.00
CA ILE A 88 -19.57 19.32 -18.22
C ILE A 88 -18.31 20.15 -18.54
N TYR A 89 -18.20 20.68 -19.77
CA TYR A 89 -17.05 21.49 -20.19
C TYR A 89 -16.83 22.70 -19.27
N LYS A 90 -15.55 23.04 -19.00
CA LYS A 90 -15.19 24.24 -18.25
C LYS A 90 -15.70 25.50 -18.98
N PRO A 91 -16.37 26.44 -18.29
CA PRO A 91 -16.83 27.68 -18.90
C PRO A 91 -15.70 28.41 -19.63
N ASN A 92 -16.02 28.94 -20.83
CA ASN A 92 -15.09 29.68 -21.69
C ASN A 92 -13.81 28.93 -22.14
N SER A 93 -13.74 27.60 -22.00
CA SER A 93 -12.55 26.82 -22.40
C SER A 93 -12.57 26.41 -23.89
N ARG A 94 -13.74 26.01 -24.39
CA ARG A 94 -13.99 25.49 -25.74
C ARG A 94 -15.35 25.93 -26.24
N LEU A 95 -15.50 25.90 -27.56
CA LEU A 95 -16.81 25.90 -28.21
C LEU A 95 -17.27 24.45 -28.35
N VAL A 96 -18.58 24.22 -28.33
CA VAL A 96 -19.14 22.87 -28.46
C VAL A 96 -20.23 22.81 -29.52
N LYS A 97 -20.42 21.64 -30.09
CA LYS A 97 -21.52 21.32 -31.01
C LYS A 97 -21.93 19.86 -30.84
N ILE A 98 -23.04 19.50 -31.47
CA ILE A 98 -23.41 18.11 -31.75
C ILE A 98 -23.32 17.87 -33.25
N THR A 99 -23.24 16.61 -33.67
CA THR A 99 -23.14 16.29 -35.11
C THR A 99 -24.46 16.45 -35.85
N THR A 100 -25.58 16.47 -35.12
CA THR A 100 -26.94 16.53 -35.63
C THR A 100 -27.49 17.95 -35.78
N ASP A 101 -26.79 18.98 -35.28
CA ASP A 101 -27.14 20.39 -35.36
C ASP A 101 -25.92 21.19 -35.86
N PRO A 102 -26.03 21.98 -36.95
CA PRO A 102 -24.91 22.78 -37.46
C PRO A 102 -24.49 23.93 -36.52
N LYS A 103 -25.29 24.26 -35.50
CA LYS A 103 -25.00 25.36 -34.57
C LYS A 103 -23.76 25.10 -33.71
N THR A 104 -23.02 26.18 -33.45
CA THR A 104 -21.88 26.17 -32.53
C THR A 104 -22.21 26.98 -31.29
N TYR A 105 -21.90 26.44 -30.12
CA TYR A 105 -22.26 27.03 -28.84
C TYR A 105 -21.02 27.39 -28.04
N TRP A 106 -21.03 28.57 -27.44
CA TRP A 106 -20.10 28.93 -26.37
C TRP A 106 -20.63 28.40 -25.04
N VAL A 107 -19.73 27.81 -24.23
CA VAL A 107 -20.06 27.24 -22.93
C VAL A 107 -19.89 28.30 -21.84
N GLY A 108 -21.01 28.74 -21.26
CA GLY A 108 -21.07 29.64 -20.11
C GLY A 108 -21.09 28.91 -18.76
N ASN A 109 -21.16 29.68 -17.68
CA ASN A 109 -21.26 29.13 -16.32
C ASN A 109 -22.49 28.22 -16.18
N TYR A 110 -22.37 27.19 -15.33
CA TYR A 110 -23.45 26.26 -14.98
C TYR A 110 -24.01 25.49 -16.18
N GLY A 111 -23.18 25.22 -17.19
CA GLY A 111 -23.58 24.45 -18.36
C GLY A 111 -24.56 25.15 -19.28
N LYS A 112 -24.57 26.48 -19.31
CA LYS A 112 -25.37 27.25 -20.27
C LYS A 112 -24.69 27.30 -21.64
N LEU A 113 -25.40 26.88 -22.68
CA LEU A 113 -24.95 26.95 -24.06
C LEU A 113 -25.53 28.18 -24.76
N HIS A 114 -24.65 29.01 -25.30
CA HIS A 114 -25.03 30.23 -26.01
C HIS A 114 -24.66 30.08 -27.49
N HIS A 115 -25.65 30.09 -28.37
CA HIS A 115 -25.42 29.92 -29.81
C HIS A 115 -24.65 31.12 -30.38
N VAL A 116 -23.49 30.87 -30.97
CA VAL A 116 -22.71 31.89 -31.69
C VAL A 116 -23.30 32.04 -33.09
N THR A 117 -24.06 33.12 -33.31
CA THR A 117 -25.01 33.19 -34.43
C THR A 117 -24.37 33.34 -35.81
N THR A 118 -23.13 33.85 -35.90
CA THR A 118 -22.44 34.05 -37.18
C THR A 118 -20.94 33.75 -37.08
N GLU A 119 -20.34 33.39 -38.22
CA GLU A 119 -18.89 33.19 -38.34
C GLU A 119 -18.10 34.49 -38.08
N THR A 120 -18.63 35.66 -38.46
CA THR A 120 -17.99 36.96 -38.19
C THR A 120 -17.87 37.19 -36.69
N ILE A 121 -18.95 36.96 -35.93
CA ILE A 121 -18.92 37.07 -34.47
C ILE A 121 -17.93 36.07 -33.86
N ALA A 122 -17.91 34.82 -34.36
CA ALA A 122 -16.98 33.81 -33.87
C ALA A 122 -15.50 34.21 -34.10
N LYS A 123 -15.17 34.75 -35.28
CA LYS A 123 -13.82 35.25 -35.59
C LYS A 123 -13.42 36.42 -34.70
N ASN A 124 -14.32 37.36 -34.47
CA ASN A 124 -14.04 38.54 -33.67
C ASN A 124 -13.85 38.20 -32.18
N LEU A 125 -14.60 37.23 -31.66
CA LEU A 125 -14.52 36.80 -30.25
C LEU A 125 -13.38 35.80 -29.98
N PHE A 126 -13.09 34.88 -30.91
CA PHE A 126 -12.22 33.73 -30.65
C PHE A 126 -11.02 33.61 -31.60
N GLY A 127 -10.88 34.54 -32.55
CA GLY A 127 -9.80 34.58 -33.54
C GLY A 127 -10.12 33.83 -34.83
N THR A 128 -9.25 33.95 -35.83
CA THR A 128 -9.43 33.32 -37.16
C THR A 128 -9.48 31.79 -37.11
N GLU A 129 -8.85 31.19 -36.10
CA GLU A 129 -8.79 29.74 -35.86
C GLU A 129 -9.90 29.24 -34.91
N TRP A 130 -10.98 30.01 -34.70
CA TRP A 130 -12.08 29.65 -33.79
C TRP A 130 -12.64 28.25 -34.05
N ASN A 131 -12.68 27.84 -35.32
CA ASN A 131 -13.18 26.54 -35.77
C ASN A 131 -12.32 25.37 -35.26
N LYS A 132 -11.04 25.60 -34.93
CA LYS A 132 -10.17 24.60 -34.30
C LYS A 132 -10.40 24.45 -32.80
N ARG A 133 -11.22 25.32 -32.20
CA ARG A 133 -11.57 25.31 -30.78
C ARG A 133 -12.94 24.70 -30.51
N ILE A 134 -13.55 24.09 -31.53
CA ILE A 134 -14.85 23.43 -31.44
C ILE A 134 -14.65 21.95 -31.14
N ASP A 135 -15.29 21.46 -30.09
CA ASP A 135 -15.37 20.06 -29.76
C ASP A 135 -16.78 19.50 -29.97
N ASP A 136 -16.87 18.30 -30.57
CA ASP A 136 -18.12 17.56 -30.65
C ASP A 136 -18.45 16.93 -29.28
N VAL A 137 -19.66 17.19 -28.80
CA VAL A 137 -20.26 16.54 -27.64
C VAL A 137 -21.22 15.46 -28.15
N PRO A 138 -21.12 14.20 -27.70
CA PRO A 138 -22.10 13.19 -28.09
C PRO A 138 -23.52 13.57 -27.68
N ASP A 139 -24.51 13.30 -28.53
CA ASP A 139 -25.92 13.70 -28.34
C ASP A 139 -26.47 13.30 -26.96
N ALA A 140 -26.11 12.12 -26.46
CA ALA A 140 -26.54 11.60 -25.15
C ALA A 140 -26.08 12.47 -23.96
N PHE A 141 -24.97 13.20 -24.11
CA PHE A 141 -24.41 14.08 -23.08
C PHE A 141 -24.76 15.55 -23.30
N PHE A 142 -25.37 15.90 -24.43
CA PHE A 142 -25.83 17.27 -24.68
C PHE A 142 -26.99 17.67 -23.76
N THR A 143 -27.74 16.68 -23.26
CA THR A 143 -28.80 16.85 -22.25
C THR A 143 -28.28 17.33 -20.89
N ASN A 144 -26.97 17.27 -20.64
CA ASN A 144 -26.35 17.83 -19.43
C ASN A 144 -26.29 19.38 -19.45
N TYR A 145 -26.63 20.01 -20.58
CA TYR A 145 -26.57 21.46 -20.77
C TYR A 145 -27.97 22.08 -20.86
N SER A 146 -28.04 23.39 -20.59
CA SER A 146 -29.24 24.19 -20.81
C SER A 146 -28.98 25.30 -21.83
N LEU A 147 -30.00 25.72 -22.58
CA LEU A 147 -29.85 26.80 -23.56
C LEU A 147 -29.92 28.17 -22.87
N GLY A 148 -28.98 29.04 -23.20
CA GLY A 148 -28.99 30.47 -22.85
C GLY A 148 -29.31 31.35 -24.06
N GLU A 149 -29.32 32.66 -23.84
CA GLU A 149 -29.51 33.65 -24.90
C GLU A 149 -28.41 33.55 -25.98
N PRO A 150 -28.74 33.71 -27.27
CA PRO A 150 -27.75 33.65 -28.34
C PRO A 150 -26.74 34.80 -28.25
N ILE A 151 -25.54 34.58 -28.80
CA ILE A 151 -24.51 35.61 -28.98
C ILE A 151 -24.67 36.18 -30.39
N ASP A 152 -25.28 37.36 -30.44
CA ASP A 152 -25.59 38.13 -31.65
C ASP A 152 -24.79 39.44 -31.77
N SER A 153 -23.89 39.69 -30.80
CA SER A 153 -22.96 40.81 -30.78
C SER A 153 -21.54 40.35 -30.45
N GLU A 154 -20.56 41.24 -30.61
CA GLU A 154 -19.14 40.99 -30.30
C GLU A 154 -18.84 41.09 -28.79
N SER A 155 -19.73 40.54 -27.96
CA SER A 155 -19.54 40.48 -26.51
C SER A 155 -20.02 39.15 -25.95
N LEU A 156 -19.26 38.59 -25.02
CA LEU A 156 -19.64 37.37 -24.31
C LEU A 156 -20.52 37.72 -23.10
N PRO A 157 -21.50 36.86 -22.75
CA PRO A 157 -22.13 36.91 -21.43
C PRO A 157 -21.08 36.86 -20.31
N SER A 158 -21.38 37.50 -19.17
CA SER A 158 -20.50 37.45 -18.00
C SER A 158 -20.24 36.00 -17.56
N TYR A 159 -18.98 35.67 -17.28
CA TYR A 159 -18.56 34.36 -16.81
C TYR A 159 -17.50 34.49 -15.71
N THR A 160 -17.28 33.41 -14.96
CA THR A 160 -16.30 33.38 -13.86
C THR A 160 -15.20 32.39 -14.19
N ALA A 161 -13.99 32.90 -14.47
CA ALA A 161 -12.84 32.08 -14.86
C ALA A 161 -12.36 31.13 -13.74
N THR A 162 -12.67 31.44 -12.48
CA THR A 162 -12.32 30.65 -11.28
C THR A 162 -13.41 29.65 -10.87
N THR A 163 -14.34 29.32 -11.77
CA THR A 163 -15.38 28.33 -11.48
C THR A 163 -14.76 26.96 -11.29
N THR A 164 -15.16 26.25 -10.23
CA THR A 164 -14.74 24.87 -9.92
C THR A 164 -15.78 23.86 -10.40
N ILE A 165 -15.49 22.55 -10.37
CA ILE A 165 -16.46 21.55 -10.82
C ILE A 165 -17.65 21.51 -9.86
N ASN A 166 -17.43 21.56 -8.53
CA ASN A 166 -18.57 21.64 -7.60
C ASN A 166 -19.44 22.87 -7.88
N LYS A 167 -18.82 24.04 -8.10
CA LYS A 167 -19.58 25.26 -8.39
C LYS A 167 -20.33 25.18 -9.71
N ASN A 168 -19.69 24.65 -10.76
CA ASN A 168 -20.31 24.52 -12.08
C ASN A 168 -21.50 23.54 -12.07
N LEU A 169 -21.44 22.52 -11.22
CA LEU A 169 -22.50 21.55 -11.01
C LEU A 169 -23.51 21.97 -9.91
N GLY A 170 -23.31 23.11 -9.26
CA GLY A 170 -24.17 23.59 -8.18
C GLY A 170 -24.13 22.75 -6.89
N LEU A 171 -23.03 22.04 -6.65
CA LEU A 171 -22.85 21.16 -5.48
C LEU A 171 -22.36 21.90 -4.25
N SER A 172 -21.60 22.99 -4.44
CA SER A 172 -21.04 23.83 -3.38
C SER A 172 -20.65 25.19 -3.90
N ASP A 173 -20.77 26.22 -3.05
CA ASP A 173 -20.21 27.57 -3.28
C ASP A 173 -18.78 27.70 -2.75
N GLU A 174 -18.35 26.78 -1.89
CA GLU A 174 -16.95 26.65 -1.49
C GLU A 174 -16.12 26.23 -2.72
N PRO A 175 -14.92 26.81 -2.90
CA PRO A 175 -14.02 26.32 -3.92
C PRO A 175 -13.74 24.82 -3.66
N ASP A 176 -13.68 24.03 -4.74
CA ASP A 176 -13.08 22.69 -4.66
C ASP A 176 -11.75 22.87 -3.92
N PRO A 177 -11.43 22.05 -2.89
CA PRO A 177 -10.15 22.19 -2.24
C PRO A 177 -9.12 22.15 -3.35
N VAL A 178 -8.25 23.15 -3.32
CA VAL A 178 -7.20 23.27 -4.32
C VAL A 178 -6.36 22.02 -4.16
N TYR A 179 -6.59 21.01 -5.02
CA TYR A 179 -5.70 19.86 -5.18
C TYR A 179 -4.46 20.36 -5.88
N ALA A 180 -3.73 21.25 -5.20
CA ALA A 180 -2.47 21.81 -5.65
C ALA A 180 -2.44 21.96 -7.18
N GLY A 181 -3.48 22.55 -7.77
CA GLY A 181 -3.50 22.87 -9.20
C GLY A 181 -2.41 23.89 -9.53
N ASP A 182 -1.91 24.59 -8.49
CA ASP A 182 -0.77 25.50 -8.54
C ASP A 182 0.28 25.16 -7.46
N GLY A 183 0.07 24.07 -6.71
CA GLY A 183 1.00 23.69 -5.66
C GLY A 183 2.23 23.06 -6.30
N THR A 184 3.41 23.59 -6.01
CA THR A 184 4.65 23.11 -6.61
C THR A 184 5.55 22.55 -5.53
N ILE A 185 6.16 21.41 -5.83
CA ILE A 185 7.34 20.94 -5.12
C ILE A 185 8.53 21.23 -6.04
N THR A 186 9.51 21.98 -5.54
CA THR A 186 10.76 22.21 -6.29
C THR A 186 11.87 21.46 -5.60
N LEU A 187 12.39 20.44 -6.29
CA LEU A 187 13.46 19.56 -5.82
C LEU A 187 14.81 20.05 -6.32
N GLY A 188 15.75 20.17 -5.40
CA GLY A 188 17.19 20.31 -5.60
C GLY A 188 17.90 18.99 -5.28
N ALA A 189 19.11 18.84 -5.84
CA ALA A 189 19.97 17.71 -5.54
C ALA A 189 21.44 18.08 -5.65
N THR A 190 22.24 17.56 -4.73
CA THR A 190 23.70 17.71 -4.73
C THR A 190 24.35 16.34 -4.59
N ALA A 191 25.25 15.99 -5.51
CA ALA A 191 26.08 14.80 -5.40
C ALA A 191 27.34 15.08 -4.57
N ASN A 192 27.68 14.15 -3.69
CA ASN A 192 28.92 14.14 -2.93
C ASN A 192 29.45 12.69 -2.84
N GLY A 193 30.37 12.32 -3.73
CA GLY A 193 30.84 10.94 -3.86
C GLY A 193 29.68 10.01 -4.24
N SER A 194 29.50 8.91 -3.49
CA SER A 194 28.40 7.95 -3.64
C SER A 194 27.08 8.39 -2.97
N THR A 195 27.01 9.63 -2.51
CA THR A 195 25.85 10.18 -1.81
C THR A 195 25.19 11.28 -2.65
N VAL A 196 23.86 11.30 -2.64
CA VAL A 196 23.04 12.37 -3.19
C VAL A 196 22.16 12.92 -2.09
N ASP A 197 22.40 14.17 -1.74
CA ASP A 197 21.59 14.94 -0.82
C ASP A 197 20.50 15.67 -1.61
N LEU A 198 19.27 15.53 -1.16
CA LEU A 198 18.08 16.11 -1.77
C LEU A 198 17.47 17.11 -0.80
N ASP A 199 17.05 18.25 -1.31
CA ASP A 199 16.29 19.25 -0.58
C ASP A 199 15.13 19.75 -1.45
N TRP A 200 14.00 20.08 -0.85
CA TRP A 200 12.88 20.64 -1.61
C TRP A 200 12.14 21.73 -0.88
N THR A 201 11.50 22.58 -1.69
CA THR A 201 10.58 23.62 -1.23
C THR A 201 9.18 23.33 -1.74
N MET A 202 8.18 23.83 -1.02
CA MET A 202 6.77 23.71 -1.38
C MET A 202 6.14 25.09 -1.45
N SER A 203 5.29 25.30 -2.45
CA SER A 203 4.46 26.49 -2.56
C SER A 203 3.02 26.08 -2.82
N GLY A 204 2.05 26.72 -2.18
CA GLY A 204 0.62 26.51 -2.47
C GLY A 204 0.04 25.14 -2.14
N MET A 205 0.74 24.31 -1.34
CA MET A 205 0.28 22.97 -0.96
C MET A 205 0.81 22.53 0.42
N THR A 206 0.23 21.47 0.98
CA THR A 206 0.70 20.77 2.18
C THR A 206 0.83 19.28 1.87
N SER A 207 1.43 18.50 2.78
CA SER A 207 1.52 17.04 2.62
C SER A 207 1.27 16.34 3.96
N PRO A 208 0.02 16.26 4.45
CA PRO A 208 -0.29 15.82 5.81
C PRO A 208 0.13 14.39 6.15
N LYS A 209 0.37 13.54 5.14
CA LYS A 209 0.89 12.17 5.31
C LYS A 209 2.36 12.04 4.93
N GLY A 210 3.09 13.15 4.80
CA GLY A 210 4.51 13.15 4.47
C GLY A 210 4.79 12.93 2.98
N PHE A 211 5.97 12.44 2.61
CA PHE A 211 6.46 12.44 1.23
C PHE A 211 6.95 11.06 0.78
N LYS A 212 6.86 10.79 -0.52
CA LYS A 212 7.68 9.74 -1.16
C LYS A 212 8.77 10.41 -1.96
N VAL A 213 10.01 10.01 -1.72
CA VAL A 213 11.16 10.40 -2.54
C VAL A 213 11.50 9.19 -3.41
N VAL A 214 11.40 9.33 -4.72
CA VAL A 214 11.48 8.23 -5.69
C VAL A 214 12.69 8.38 -6.59
N LYS A 215 13.31 7.26 -7.00
CA LYS A 215 14.45 7.25 -7.91
C LYS A 215 14.40 6.13 -8.96
N ASN A 216 14.98 6.39 -10.13
CA ASN A 216 15.34 5.36 -11.11
C ASN A 216 16.53 5.81 -11.99
N THR A 217 16.92 5.00 -12.97
CA THR A 217 18.02 5.28 -13.91
C THR A 217 17.55 5.61 -15.33
N THR A 218 16.23 5.61 -15.56
CA THR A 218 15.62 5.79 -16.90
C THR A 218 14.89 7.12 -17.07
N GLY A 219 14.63 7.82 -15.97
CA GLY A 219 13.83 9.04 -15.93
C GLY A 219 12.36 8.78 -15.57
N ASN A 220 11.69 9.88 -15.25
CA ASN A 220 10.33 10.05 -14.75
C ASN A 220 9.95 9.04 -13.64
N PRO A 221 10.68 9.00 -12.52
CA PRO A 221 10.36 8.06 -11.45
C PRO A 221 8.97 8.31 -10.85
N VAL A 222 8.27 7.23 -10.50
CA VAL A 222 6.90 7.21 -9.99
C VAL A 222 6.74 6.28 -8.79
N TYR A 223 5.66 6.49 -8.05
CA TYR A 223 5.24 5.62 -6.96
C TYR A 223 3.72 5.40 -7.03
N PRO A 224 3.27 4.15 -6.88
CA PRO A 224 4.09 2.93 -6.76
C PRO A 224 4.78 2.58 -8.09
N GLY A 225 5.97 1.95 -8.04
CA GLY A 225 6.67 1.46 -9.23
C GLY A 225 8.20 1.50 -9.13
N ASP A 226 8.77 2.63 -8.73
CA ASP A 226 10.21 2.81 -8.60
C ASP A 226 10.70 2.70 -7.14
N ALA A 227 12.02 2.66 -6.95
CA ALA A 227 12.63 2.65 -5.63
C ALA A 227 12.33 3.96 -4.89
N TYR A 228 12.02 3.88 -3.59
CA TYR A 228 11.61 5.05 -2.84
C TYR A 228 12.02 5.04 -1.36
N HIS A 229 12.11 6.24 -0.78
CA HIS A 229 12.01 6.48 0.65
C HIS A 229 10.63 7.04 1.01
N TYR A 230 10.15 6.71 2.20
CA TYR A 230 8.93 7.29 2.76
C TYR A 230 9.27 8.12 3.99
N LEU A 231 8.91 9.39 3.94
CA LEU A 231 9.11 10.33 5.03
C LEU A 231 7.75 10.67 5.60
N SER A 232 7.39 10.11 6.75
CA SER A 232 6.05 10.30 7.34
C SER A 232 5.83 11.69 7.95
N ASP A 233 6.89 12.47 8.17
CA ASP A 233 6.80 13.83 8.69
C ASP A 233 6.31 14.80 7.59
N PRO A 234 5.14 15.47 7.78
CA PRO A 234 4.64 16.50 6.86
C PRO A 234 5.58 17.69 6.62
N ASN A 235 6.53 17.90 7.54
CA ASN A 235 7.47 19.02 7.51
C ASN A 235 8.84 18.62 6.93
N ALA A 236 9.05 17.37 6.52
CA ALA A 236 10.30 16.97 5.89
C ALA A 236 10.57 17.80 4.62
N ARG A 237 11.79 18.30 4.47
CA ARG A 237 12.25 19.10 3.32
C ARG A 237 13.58 18.62 2.77
N GLU A 238 14.07 17.49 3.26
CA GLU A 238 15.35 16.90 2.88
C GLU A 238 15.29 15.37 2.94
N ASP A 239 16.14 14.73 2.13
CA ASP A 239 16.37 13.29 2.11
C ASP A 239 17.79 13.02 1.59
N THR A 240 18.40 11.90 2.01
CA THR A 240 19.75 11.54 1.57
C THR A 240 19.77 10.11 1.05
N TRP A 241 20.32 9.93 -0.14
CA TRP A 241 20.57 8.64 -0.77
C TRP A 241 22.07 8.37 -0.80
N THR A 242 22.54 7.39 -0.02
CA THR A 242 23.96 7.01 -0.02
C THR A 242 24.18 5.68 -0.74
N GLY A 243 25.45 5.30 -0.93
CA GLY A 243 25.82 4.02 -1.55
C GLY A 243 25.43 3.89 -3.02
N LEU A 244 25.27 5.01 -3.73
CA LEU A 244 24.94 5.01 -5.14
C LEU A 244 26.18 4.64 -5.96
N ALA A 245 26.01 3.68 -6.87
CA ALA A 245 27.04 3.30 -7.82
C ALA A 245 27.30 4.45 -8.81
N ASN A 246 28.42 4.40 -9.52
CA ASN A 246 28.68 5.33 -10.61
C ASN A 246 27.57 5.22 -11.66
N GLY A 247 26.92 6.34 -11.96
CA GLY A 247 25.85 6.41 -12.92
C GLY A 247 25.03 7.67 -12.76
N THR A 248 24.11 7.86 -13.70
CA THR A 248 23.12 8.93 -13.64
C THR A 248 21.83 8.39 -13.03
N TYR A 249 21.33 9.10 -12.02
CA TYR A 249 20.07 8.81 -11.36
C TYR A 249 19.10 9.97 -11.54
N TYR A 250 17.82 9.64 -11.63
CA TYR A 250 16.74 10.60 -11.69
C TYR A 250 15.93 10.52 -10.42
N PHE A 251 15.66 11.66 -9.80
CA PHE A 251 14.89 11.77 -8.56
C PHE A 251 13.68 12.67 -8.73
N ARG A 252 12.61 12.32 -8.01
CA ARG A 252 11.45 13.19 -7.75
C ARG A 252 10.98 12.99 -6.31
N VAL A 253 10.31 13.98 -5.76
CA VAL A 253 9.57 13.86 -4.51
C VAL A 253 8.09 14.13 -4.78
N CYS A 254 7.21 13.45 -4.05
CA CYS A 254 5.77 13.66 -4.17
C CYS A 254 5.11 13.84 -2.80
N GLU A 255 3.97 14.54 -2.78
CA GLU A 255 3.02 14.44 -1.67
C GLU A 255 2.48 13.01 -1.56
N TYR A 256 2.55 12.41 -0.37
CA TYR A 256 2.00 11.09 -0.13
C TYR A 256 0.53 11.18 0.30
N LEU A 257 -0.33 10.40 -0.35
CA LEU A 257 -1.78 10.42 -0.12
C LEU A 257 -2.30 9.19 0.63
N GLY A 258 -1.41 8.30 1.08
CA GLY A 258 -1.78 7.08 1.80
C GLY A 258 -2.07 5.90 0.89
N GLY A 259 -1.18 5.66 -0.08
CA GLY A 259 -1.24 4.53 -1.01
C GLY A 259 -0.67 4.89 -2.38
N SER A 260 -0.77 6.16 -2.74
CA SER A 260 -0.29 6.74 -4.00
C SER A 260 0.39 8.10 -3.77
N CYS A 261 1.02 8.61 -4.81
CA CYS A 261 1.52 9.98 -4.88
C CYS A 261 0.46 10.92 -5.48
N GLY A 262 0.42 12.15 -4.98
CA GLY A 262 -0.27 13.28 -5.59
C GLY A 262 0.67 14.11 -6.46
N VAL A 263 0.84 15.38 -6.11
CA VAL A 263 1.75 16.28 -6.84
C VAL A 263 3.19 15.84 -6.68
N TYR A 264 3.87 15.73 -7.82
CA TYR A 264 5.29 15.48 -7.90
C TYR A 264 6.07 16.78 -8.12
N SER A 265 7.32 16.77 -7.67
CA SER A 265 8.29 17.79 -8.04
C SER A 265 8.69 17.72 -9.51
N ASN A 266 9.46 18.73 -9.93
CA ASN A 266 10.35 18.59 -11.07
C ASN A 266 11.25 17.35 -10.89
N GLN A 267 11.69 16.79 -12.01
CA GLN A 267 12.76 15.81 -12.01
C GLN A 267 14.11 16.50 -11.90
N VAL A 268 14.99 15.94 -11.08
CA VAL A 268 16.43 16.25 -11.09
C VAL A 268 17.19 15.03 -11.58
N ALA A 269 18.22 15.27 -12.39
CA ALA A 269 19.15 14.25 -12.86
C ALA A 269 20.51 14.52 -12.22
N VAL A 270 21.10 13.50 -11.61
CA VAL A 270 22.36 13.62 -10.88
C VAL A 270 23.31 12.54 -11.35
N THR A 271 24.50 12.93 -11.83
CA THR A 271 25.57 12.00 -12.13
C THR A 271 26.47 11.88 -10.92
N VAL A 272 26.61 10.65 -10.45
CA VAL A 272 27.47 10.28 -9.33
C VAL A 272 28.87 9.99 -9.91
N GLU A 273 29.74 11.01 -9.95
CA GLU A 273 31.11 10.91 -10.46
C GLU A 273 32.14 10.98 -9.32
N GLY A 274 32.94 9.93 -9.16
CA GLY A 274 34.23 10.01 -8.45
C GLY A 274 34.16 9.99 -6.92
N GLY A 275 34.11 8.78 -6.38
CA GLY A 275 34.68 8.46 -5.08
C GLY A 275 35.20 7.03 -5.13
N SER A 276 36.48 6.83 -5.46
CA SER A 276 37.14 5.57 -5.15
C SER A 276 37.31 5.48 -3.64
N THR A 277 36.25 5.07 -2.95
CA THR A 277 36.39 4.12 -1.85
C THR A 277 36.46 2.75 -2.51
N SER A 278 37.34 1.87 -2.03
CA SER A 278 37.35 0.47 -2.42
C SER A 278 35.90 -0.01 -2.53
N ASP A 279 35.54 -0.64 -3.65
CA ASP A 279 34.23 -1.24 -3.91
C ASP A 279 33.84 -2.03 -2.67
N GLY A 280 33.07 -1.36 -1.81
CA GLY A 280 32.87 -1.84 -0.46
C GLY A 280 32.12 -3.13 -0.64
N GLU A 281 32.64 -4.25 -0.15
CA GLU A 281 32.01 -5.54 -0.38
C GLU A 281 31.56 -6.14 0.94
N ILE A 282 30.32 -6.65 0.95
CA ILE A 282 29.87 -7.61 1.95
C ILE A 282 29.82 -8.98 1.26
N ALA A 283 30.71 -9.89 1.63
CA ALA A 283 30.64 -11.27 1.14
C ALA A 283 29.89 -12.12 2.17
N LEU A 284 28.70 -12.59 1.81
CA LEU A 284 27.80 -13.40 2.62
C LEU A 284 27.92 -14.89 2.26
N THR A 285 27.96 -15.71 3.30
CA THR A 285 27.90 -17.17 3.25
C THR A 285 26.78 -17.66 4.17
N ALA A 286 26.24 -18.83 3.86
CA ALA A 286 25.20 -19.47 4.64
C ALA A 286 25.42 -20.97 4.78
N SER A 287 24.93 -21.53 5.88
CA SER A 287 24.84 -22.97 6.11
C SER A 287 23.55 -23.29 6.86
N THR A 288 23.00 -24.47 6.64
CA THR A 288 21.79 -24.95 7.32
C THR A 288 22.11 -25.92 8.43
N SER A 289 21.31 -25.87 9.49
CA SER A 289 21.29 -26.84 10.57
C SER A 289 19.84 -26.98 11.05
N GLY A 290 19.13 -27.98 10.53
CA GLY A 290 17.68 -28.11 10.76
C GLY A 290 16.92 -26.88 10.25
N ASP A 291 16.10 -26.28 11.11
CA ASP A 291 15.27 -25.09 10.85
C ASP A 291 16.01 -23.76 10.88
N THR A 292 17.32 -23.83 11.06
CA THR A 292 18.16 -22.66 11.30
C THR A 292 19.12 -22.45 10.15
N VAL A 293 19.06 -21.26 9.56
CA VAL A 293 20.06 -20.78 8.59
C VAL A 293 21.07 -19.94 9.35
N ASN A 294 22.32 -20.44 9.40
CA ASN A 294 23.45 -19.73 9.97
C ASN A 294 24.14 -18.90 8.88
N LEU A 295 24.10 -17.59 9.04
CA LEU A 295 24.68 -16.61 8.14
C LEU A 295 26.00 -16.09 8.71
N SER A 296 27.02 -15.96 7.86
CA SER A 296 28.26 -15.27 8.21
C SER A 296 28.73 -14.42 7.05
N TRP A 297 29.21 -13.21 7.36
CA TRP A 297 29.68 -12.28 6.34
C TRP A 297 31.00 -11.63 6.70
N SER A 298 31.74 -11.26 5.66
CA SER A 298 32.92 -10.39 5.77
C SER A 298 32.62 -9.02 5.16
N VAL A 299 33.39 -8.01 5.56
CA VAL A 299 33.17 -6.62 5.16
C VAL A 299 34.52 -6.01 4.79
N THR A 300 34.62 -5.45 3.59
CA THR A 300 35.82 -4.77 3.10
C THR A 300 35.42 -3.38 2.62
N GLY A 301 36.03 -2.32 3.13
CA GLY A 301 35.85 -0.98 2.54
C GLY A 301 34.49 -0.29 2.75
N ILE A 302 33.71 -0.74 3.74
CA ILE A 302 32.35 -0.27 4.03
C ILE A 302 32.31 0.34 5.44
N ASP A 303 31.66 1.48 5.60
CA ASP A 303 31.37 2.08 6.91
C ASP A 303 30.14 1.42 7.54
N THR A 304 30.36 0.56 8.51
CA THR A 304 29.28 -0.18 9.18
C THR A 304 28.87 0.46 10.51
N THR A 305 29.17 1.74 10.76
CA THR A 305 28.90 2.44 12.03
C THR A 305 27.48 2.26 12.55
N ASN A 306 26.50 2.24 11.64
CA ASN A 306 25.08 2.09 11.96
C ASN A 306 24.61 0.62 11.98
N GLY A 307 25.53 -0.34 11.85
CA GLY A 307 25.23 -1.76 11.88
C GLY A 307 24.71 -2.32 10.55
N PHE A 308 23.87 -3.35 10.62
CA PHE A 308 23.45 -4.15 9.47
C PHE A 308 21.96 -4.46 9.47
N LYS A 309 21.38 -4.60 8.28
CA LYS A 309 20.12 -5.34 8.09
C LYS A 309 20.43 -6.68 7.44
N ILE A 310 19.87 -7.73 8.02
CA ILE A 310 19.85 -9.08 7.45
C ILE A 310 18.45 -9.27 6.90
N VAL A 311 18.31 -9.54 5.60
CA VAL A 311 17.02 -9.52 4.88
C VAL A 311 16.79 -10.86 4.20
N LYS A 312 15.53 -11.35 4.20
CA LYS A 312 15.14 -12.61 3.57
C LYS A 312 13.79 -12.55 2.85
N ASN A 313 13.65 -13.37 1.81
CA ASN A 313 12.36 -13.72 1.19
C ASN A 313 12.42 -15.11 0.54
N THR A 314 11.34 -15.51 -0.13
CA THR A 314 11.22 -16.81 -0.84
C THR A 314 11.19 -16.66 -2.36
N THR A 315 11.26 -15.43 -2.88
CA THR A 315 11.14 -15.10 -4.31
C THR A 315 12.46 -14.67 -4.95
N GLY A 316 13.49 -14.39 -4.15
CA GLY A 316 14.78 -13.88 -4.59
C GLY A 316 14.89 -12.36 -4.47
N SER A 317 16.13 -11.87 -4.58
CA SER A 317 16.56 -10.47 -4.47
C SER A 317 16.00 -9.72 -3.26
N PRO A 318 16.17 -10.21 -2.02
CA PRO A 318 15.58 -9.58 -0.85
C PRO A 318 16.13 -8.16 -0.62
N VAL A 319 15.23 -7.22 -0.30
CA VAL A 319 15.49 -5.79 -0.09
C VAL A 319 14.82 -5.26 1.18
N TYR A 320 15.39 -4.22 1.76
CA TYR A 320 14.84 -3.49 2.90
C TYR A 320 14.44 -2.10 2.40
N PRO A 321 13.26 -1.58 2.80
CA PRO A 321 12.33 -2.12 3.80
C PRO A 321 11.28 -3.13 3.30
N GLY A 322 11.35 -3.60 2.06
CA GLY A 322 10.29 -4.40 1.42
C GLY A 322 10.10 -5.82 1.95
N ASP A 323 11.16 -6.49 2.40
CA ASP A 323 11.15 -7.90 2.81
C ASP A 323 11.37 -8.10 4.31
N SER A 324 11.22 -9.34 4.78
CA SER A 324 11.47 -9.70 6.19
C SER A 324 12.93 -9.42 6.57
N TYR A 325 13.16 -8.77 7.70
CA TYR A 325 14.51 -8.38 8.11
C TYR A 325 14.75 -8.47 9.62
N VAL A 326 16.04 -8.50 9.99
CA VAL A 326 16.54 -8.31 11.35
C VAL A 326 17.57 -7.20 11.34
N TYR A 327 17.50 -6.30 12.32
CA TYR A 327 18.49 -5.24 12.51
C TYR A 327 19.52 -5.64 13.58
N LYS A 328 20.80 -5.38 13.30
CA LYS A 328 21.90 -5.48 14.27
C LYS A 328 22.62 -4.15 14.32
N SER A 329 22.51 -3.46 15.46
CA SER A 329 23.15 -2.15 15.68
C SER A 329 24.66 -2.21 15.87
N SER A 330 25.24 -3.38 16.14
CA SER A 330 26.68 -3.50 16.32
C SER A 330 27.42 -3.38 14.99
N PRO A 331 28.38 -2.44 14.83
CA PRO A 331 29.16 -2.29 13.60
C PRO A 331 30.10 -3.47 13.35
N THR A 332 30.39 -4.29 14.36
CA THR A 332 31.33 -5.41 14.27
C THR A 332 30.66 -6.77 14.17
N VAL A 333 29.32 -6.85 14.11
CA VAL A 333 28.64 -8.15 13.93
C VAL A 333 28.96 -8.74 12.55
N ARG A 334 29.28 -10.04 12.50
CA ARG A 334 29.67 -10.77 11.28
C ARG A 334 28.94 -12.11 11.11
N SER A 335 27.94 -12.37 11.96
CA SER A 335 27.14 -13.58 11.89
C SER A 335 25.74 -13.38 12.49
N TYR A 336 24.80 -14.20 12.02
CA TYR A 336 23.44 -14.28 12.55
C TYR A 336 22.82 -15.64 12.26
N SER A 337 22.16 -16.23 13.25
CA SER A 337 21.40 -17.48 13.08
C SER A 337 19.92 -17.16 13.00
N TRP A 338 19.31 -17.48 11.87
CA TRP A 338 17.88 -17.30 11.64
C TRP A 338 17.17 -18.64 11.84
N SER A 339 16.58 -18.82 13.01
CA SER A 339 15.89 -20.07 13.41
C SER A 339 14.39 -20.04 13.11
N GLY A 340 13.75 -21.21 13.20
CA GLY A 340 12.32 -21.37 13.03
C GLY A 340 11.84 -21.16 11.59
N LEU A 341 12.68 -21.44 10.60
CA LEU A 341 12.32 -21.40 9.19
C LEU A 341 11.64 -22.72 8.82
N SER A 342 10.46 -22.64 8.22
CA SER A 342 9.78 -23.81 7.66
C SER A 342 10.56 -24.39 6.49
N ALA A 343 10.29 -25.64 6.14
CA ALA A 343 10.82 -26.28 4.94
C ALA A 343 10.59 -25.41 3.69
N GLY A 344 11.64 -25.20 2.89
CA GLY A 344 11.55 -24.40 1.67
C GLY A 344 12.85 -23.70 1.28
N THR A 345 12.83 -23.06 0.12
CA THR A 345 13.96 -22.27 -0.36
C THR A 345 13.84 -20.83 0.10
N TYR A 346 14.90 -20.31 0.71
CA TYR A 346 15.03 -18.93 1.14
C TYR A 346 16.23 -18.27 0.49
N TYR A 347 16.08 -16.96 0.25
CA TYR A 347 17.14 -16.10 -0.24
C TYR A 347 17.49 -15.10 0.84
N PHE A 348 18.79 -14.93 1.10
CA PHE A 348 19.28 -13.98 2.10
C PHE A 348 20.27 -12.99 1.49
N ARG A 349 20.24 -11.76 2.01
CA ARG A 349 21.28 -10.75 1.83
C ARG A 349 21.53 -10.01 3.14
N VAL A 350 22.72 -9.45 3.28
CA VAL A 350 23.07 -8.53 4.38
C VAL A 350 23.45 -7.19 3.76
N CYS A 351 23.03 -6.09 4.37
CA CYS A 351 23.41 -4.75 3.96
C CYS A 351 24.02 -3.97 5.14
N GLU A 352 24.85 -2.98 4.84
CA GLU A 352 25.12 -1.90 5.80
C GLU A 352 23.84 -1.08 6.04
N TYR A 353 23.54 -0.77 7.29
CA TYR A 353 22.39 0.07 7.62
C TYR A 353 22.79 1.55 7.61
N LEU A 354 21.93 2.42 7.11
CA LEU A 354 22.24 3.86 6.95
C LEU A 354 21.36 4.77 7.81
N GLY A 355 20.60 4.22 8.77
CA GLY A 355 19.69 5.01 9.60
C GLY A 355 18.27 5.18 9.04
N GLY A 356 17.95 4.51 7.94
CA GLY A 356 16.59 4.48 7.38
C GLY A 356 16.46 3.56 6.16
N SER A 357 17.57 3.28 5.50
CA SER A 357 17.67 2.41 4.32
C SER A 357 18.91 1.50 4.40
N CYS A 358 19.03 0.61 3.42
CA CYS A 358 20.22 -0.20 3.19
C CYS A 358 21.13 0.47 2.15
N GLY A 359 22.44 0.43 2.38
CA GLY A 359 23.46 0.84 1.42
C GLY A 359 23.93 -0.34 0.57
N VAL A 360 25.21 -0.64 0.63
CA VAL A 360 25.80 -1.81 -0.03
C VAL A 360 25.17 -3.10 0.52
N TYR A 361 24.68 -3.92 -0.40
CA TYR A 361 24.24 -5.28 -0.13
C TYR A 361 25.30 -6.31 -0.48
N SER A 362 25.28 -7.41 0.25
CA SER A 362 26.04 -8.60 -0.09
C SER A 362 25.58 -9.26 -1.40
N ASN A 363 26.38 -10.23 -1.85
CA ASN A 363 25.87 -11.29 -2.71
C ASN A 363 24.63 -11.94 -2.08
N GLN A 364 23.74 -12.45 -2.93
CA GLN A 364 22.65 -13.29 -2.51
C GLN A 364 23.15 -14.69 -2.23
N VAL A 365 22.66 -15.29 -1.15
CA VAL A 365 22.78 -16.73 -0.90
C VAL A 365 21.38 -17.33 -0.99
N GLU A 366 21.28 -18.44 -1.72
CA GLU A 366 20.09 -19.28 -1.80
C GLU A 366 20.32 -20.50 -0.92
N VAL A 367 19.34 -20.81 -0.08
CA VAL A 367 19.46 -21.86 0.92
C VAL A 367 18.16 -22.65 0.98
N ALA A 368 18.25 -23.96 0.77
CA ALA A 368 17.13 -24.88 1.03
C ALA A 368 17.16 -25.29 2.50
N VAL A 369 16.12 -24.93 3.23
CA VAL A 369 15.83 -25.50 4.55
C VAL A 369 15.12 -26.81 4.30
N GLU A 370 15.82 -27.92 4.55
CA GLU A 370 15.21 -29.25 4.44
C GLU A 370 14.17 -29.41 5.55
N GLY A 371 12.94 -29.71 5.16
CA GLY A 371 11.96 -30.20 6.11
C GLY A 371 12.31 -31.62 6.51
N VAL A 372 12.20 -31.93 7.79
CA VAL A 372 12.08 -33.33 8.20
C VAL A 372 10.80 -33.85 7.55
N THR A 373 10.89 -34.95 6.80
CA THR A 373 9.70 -35.56 6.21
C THR A 373 8.80 -36.06 7.32
N SER A 374 7.54 -35.60 7.34
CA SER A 374 6.56 -36.10 8.29
C SER A 374 6.42 -37.61 8.16
N SER A 375 6.48 -38.31 9.28
CA SER A 375 6.47 -39.78 9.30
C SER A 375 5.09 -40.40 9.01
N GLY A 376 4.04 -39.59 8.81
CA GLY A 376 2.72 -40.05 8.32
C GLY A 376 1.88 -40.87 9.31
N GLY A 377 2.35 -41.09 10.54
CA GLY A 377 1.62 -41.75 11.63
C GLY A 377 0.64 -40.83 12.37
N THR A 378 0.27 -41.18 13.61
CA THR A 378 -0.70 -40.43 14.42
C THR A 378 -0.20 -40.14 15.84
N ILE A 379 -0.60 -38.98 16.37
CA ILE A 379 -0.40 -38.59 17.77
C ILE A 379 -1.76 -38.63 18.47
N ASP A 380 -1.84 -39.31 19.62
CA ASP A 380 -3.04 -39.31 20.47
C ASP A 380 -2.71 -38.61 21.80
N LEU A 381 -3.41 -37.50 22.06
CA LEU A 381 -3.23 -36.60 23.19
C LEU A 381 -4.35 -36.80 24.21
N ASP A 382 -3.96 -36.90 25.47
CA ASP A 382 -4.83 -36.89 26.64
C ASP A 382 -4.38 -35.79 27.62
N GLY A 383 -5.28 -35.37 28.51
CA GLY A 383 -5.00 -34.32 29.46
C GLY A 383 -5.91 -34.34 30.68
N THR A 384 -5.36 -33.90 31.81
CA THR A 384 -6.10 -33.79 33.08
C THR A 384 -5.85 -32.44 33.73
N VAL A 385 -6.80 -31.99 34.53
CA VAL A 385 -6.72 -30.74 35.30
C VAL A 385 -6.62 -31.08 36.78
N ASP A 386 -5.61 -30.52 37.46
CA ASP A 386 -5.42 -30.58 38.91
C ASP A 386 -5.20 -29.17 39.46
N GLY A 387 -6.26 -28.59 40.05
CA GLY A 387 -6.28 -27.18 40.44
C GLY A 387 -5.99 -26.26 39.26
N THR A 388 -4.96 -25.42 39.36
CA THR A 388 -4.50 -24.52 38.29
C THR A 388 -3.43 -25.13 37.39
N THR A 389 -3.24 -26.46 37.46
CA THR A 389 -2.24 -27.19 36.67
C THR A 389 -2.93 -28.11 35.67
N ILE A 390 -2.50 -28.03 34.41
CA ILE A 390 -2.88 -28.97 33.35
C ILE A 390 -1.72 -29.92 33.11
N ASN A 391 -1.98 -31.22 33.20
CA ASN A 391 -1.03 -32.28 32.90
C ASN A 391 -1.44 -32.95 31.58
N LEU A 392 -0.55 -32.92 30.59
CA LEU A 392 -0.77 -33.50 29.27
C LEU A 392 0.11 -34.73 29.09
N SER A 393 -0.41 -35.72 28.38
CA SER A 393 0.37 -36.88 27.94
C SER A 393 -0.06 -37.33 26.56
N TRP A 394 0.87 -37.82 25.75
CA TRP A 394 0.55 -38.30 24.41
C TRP A 394 1.23 -39.61 24.07
N THR A 395 0.66 -40.33 23.10
CA THR A 395 1.24 -41.54 22.51
C THR A 395 1.42 -41.36 21.01
N LEU A 396 2.36 -42.11 20.44
CA LEU A 396 2.67 -42.10 19.00
C LEU A 396 2.34 -43.47 18.42
N THR A 397 1.77 -43.49 17.21
CA THR A 397 1.57 -44.71 16.41
C THR A 397 2.21 -44.52 15.04
N ASP A 398 3.09 -45.45 14.67
CA ASP A 398 3.77 -45.47 13.36
C ASP A 398 4.50 -44.15 12.98
N MET A 399 5.01 -43.43 13.97
CA MET A 399 5.75 -42.19 13.77
C MET A 399 6.88 -41.96 14.78
N THR A 400 7.85 -41.16 14.37
CA THR A 400 8.86 -40.54 15.24
C THR A 400 8.84 -39.03 15.03
N SER A 401 9.40 -38.27 15.98
CA SER A 401 9.56 -36.82 15.82
C SER A 401 10.94 -36.42 16.27
N ASP A 402 11.91 -36.49 15.35
CA ASP A 402 13.33 -36.24 15.64
C ASP A 402 13.58 -34.79 16.11
N GLY A 403 12.69 -33.86 15.76
CA GLY A 403 12.71 -32.47 16.23
C GLY A 403 12.02 -32.24 17.57
N GLY A 404 11.43 -33.27 18.20
CA GLY A 404 10.60 -33.16 19.40
C GLY A 404 9.17 -32.71 19.08
N PHE A 405 8.48 -32.06 20.02
CA PHE A 405 7.06 -31.73 19.89
C PHE A 405 6.76 -30.26 20.19
N LYS A 406 5.77 -29.69 19.51
CA LYS A 406 5.11 -28.45 19.98
C LYS A 406 3.80 -28.79 20.64
N ILE A 407 3.60 -28.29 21.85
CA ILE A 407 2.37 -28.41 22.61
C ILE A 407 1.69 -27.06 22.54
N VAL A 408 0.58 -26.96 21.82
CA VAL A 408 -0.01 -25.69 21.39
C VAL A 408 -1.39 -25.53 22.01
N LYS A 409 -1.72 -24.32 22.48
CA LYS A 409 -3.01 -24.00 23.10
C LYS A 409 -3.62 -22.69 22.63
N ASN A 410 -4.94 -22.63 22.62
CA ASN A 410 -5.73 -21.41 22.56
C ASN A 410 -7.06 -21.56 23.31
N THR A 411 -7.92 -20.54 23.28
CA THR A 411 -9.25 -20.54 23.92
C THR A 411 -10.41 -20.62 22.91
N THR A 412 -10.10 -20.77 21.62
CA THR A 412 -11.08 -20.72 20.52
C THR A 412 -11.24 -22.06 19.79
N GLY A 413 -10.34 -23.02 20.04
CA GLY A 413 -10.28 -24.30 19.33
C GLY A 413 -9.32 -24.28 18.15
N SER A 414 -9.02 -25.48 17.66
CA SER A 414 -8.08 -25.83 16.58
C SER A 414 -6.72 -25.13 16.69
N PRO A 415 -5.99 -25.26 17.81
CA PRO A 415 -4.72 -24.56 17.97
C PRO A 415 -3.68 -25.02 16.93
N VAL A 416 -2.92 -24.05 16.39
CA VAL A 416 -1.93 -24.23 15.33
C VAL A 416 -0.60 -23.55 15.65
N TYR A 417 0.46 -24.06 15.04
CA TYR A 417 1.81 -23.54 15.14
C TYR A 417 2.45 -23.47 13.75
N PRO A 418 3.11 -22.34 13.42
CA PRO A 418 3.17 -21.11 14.20
C PRO A 418 1.81 -20.39 14.25
N GLY A 419 1.48 -19.71 15.36
CA GLY A 419 0.25 -18.91 15.48
C GLY A 419 -0.26 -18.76 16.91
N ASP A 420 -0.43 -19.87 17.62
CA ASP A 420 -0.97 -19.91 18.98
C ASP A 420 0.13 -20.06 20.05
N THR A 421 -0.24 -19.91 21.33
CA THR A 421 0.67 -20.07 22.48
C THR A 421 1.15 -21.51 22.59
N TYR A 422 2.43 -21.75 22.82
CA TYR A 422 2.98 -23.10 22.82
C TYR A 422 4.11 -23.31 23.84
N HIS A 423 4.33 -24.58 24.20
CA HIS A 423 5.57 -25.09 24.72
C HIS A 423 6.33 -25.83 23.62
N TYR A 424 7.66 -25.86 23.73
CA TYR A 424 8.53 -26.67 22.89
C TYR A 424 9.20 -27.72 23.76
N GLU A 425 9.00 -28.98 23.40
CA GLU A 425 9.72 -30.10 23.98
C GLU A 425 10.71 -30.63 22.94
N GLY A 426 11.99 -30.47 23.23
CA GLY A 426 13.06 -30.80 22.28
C GLY A 426 13.48 -32.27 22.31
N ASP A 427 13.10 -33.01 23.37
CA ASP A 427 13.40 -34.43 23.48
C ASP A 427 12.42 -35.27 22.63
N PRO A 428 12.91 -36.01 21.59
CA PRO A 428 12.08 -36.90 20.77
C PRO A 428 11.35 -37.99 21.56
N ASP A 429 11.86 -38.35 22.75
CA ASP A 429 11.30 -39.40 23.60
C ASP A 429 10.28 -38.85 24.61
N SER A 430 10.09 -37.52 24.69
CA SER A 430 9.11 -36.95 25.61
C SER A 430 7.67 -37.29 25.23
N ARG A 431 6.85 -37.59 26.24
CA ARG A 431 5.44 -37.97 26.11
C ARG A 431 4.54 -37.20 27.05
N THR A 432 5.04 -36.16 27.70
CA THR A 432 4.30 -35.39 28.72
C THR A 432 4.69 -33.92 28.71
N ASP A 433 3.75 -33.05 29.08
CA ASP A 433 3.99 -31.62 29.30
C ASP A 433 3.08 -31.11 30.43
N ILE A 434 3.52 -30.05 31.13
CA ILE A 434 2.79 -29.51 32.29
C ILE A 434 2.65 -28.00 32.15
N TRP A 435 1.42 -27.51 32.19
CA TRP A 435 1.09 -26.09 32.22
C TRP A 435 0.62 -25.70 33.62
N LYS A 436 1.38 -24.83 34.30
CA LYS A 436 1.09 -24.41 35.68
C LYS A 436 0.52 -22.99 35.70
N TYR A 437 -0.18 -22.68 36.79
CA TYR A 437 -0.71 -21.33 37.06
C TYR A 437 -1.67 -20.86 35.96
N MET A 438 -2.50 -21.79 35.46
CA MET A 438 -3.52 -21.48 34.48
C MET A 438 -4.63 -20.67 35.14
N ASP A 439 -5.00 -19.56 34.50
CA ASP A 439 -6.18 -18.78 34.90
C ASP A 439 -7.47 -19.58 34.63
N PRO A 440 -8.55 -19.37 35.40
CA PRO A 440 -9.84 -20.01 35.16
C PRO A 440 -10.32 -19.79 33.73
N GLY A 441 -10.75 -20.87 33.08
CA GLY A 441 -11.19 -20.84 31.69
C GLY A 441 -11.04 -22.18 30.97
N THR A 442 -11.62 -22.25 29.77
CA THR A 442 -11.54 -23.41 28.89
C THR A 442 -10.42 -23.22 27.87
N TYR A 443 -9.56 -24.22 27.76
CA TYR A 443 -8.41 -24.24 26.87
C TYR A 443 -8.47 -25.47 25.96
N TYR A 444 -8.08 -25.26 24.72
CA TYR A 444 -7.94 -26.32 23.72
C TYR A 444 -6.47 -26.58 23.47
N PHE A 445 -6.06 -27.85 23.55
CA PHE A 445 -4.69 -28.29 23.36
C PHE A 445 -4.56 -29.23 22.18
N ARG A 446 -3.44 -29.12 21.46
CA ARG A 446 -2.94 -30.12 20.52
C ARG A 446 -1.44 -30.26 20.67
N VAL A 447 -0.93 -31.45 20.39
CA VAL A 447 0.51 -31.71 20.26
C VAL A 447 0.80 -31.99 18.79
N CYS A 448 1.93 -31.51 18.29
CA CYS A 448 2.35 -31.78 16.92
C CYS A 448 3.80 -32.27 16.84
N GLU A 449 4.09 -33.04 15.79
CA GLU A 449 5.44 -33.35 15.31
C GLU A 449 6.15 -32.05 14.91
N TYR A 450 7.30 -31.73 15.52
CA TYR A 450 8.05 -30.53 15.17
C TYR A 450 9.01 -30.82 14.01
N LEU A 451 8.74 -30.20 12.86
CA LEU A 451 9.53 -30.38 11.62
C LEU A 451 10.59 -29.30 11.43
N GLY A 452 10.92 -28.58 12.50
CA GLY A 452 11.87 -27.48 12.43
C GLY A 452 11.23 -26.24 11.78
N GLY A 453 10.50 -25.45 12.56
CA GLY A 453 9.87 -24.20 12.14
C GLY A 453 8.37 -24.34 11.80
N SER A 454 7.88 -25.56 11.60
CA SER A 454 6.46 -25.85 11.40
C SER A 454 6.04 -27.14 12.10
N CYS A 455 4.74 -27.34 12.24
CA CYS A 455 4.17 -28.62 12.64
C CYS A 455 3.93 -29.54 11.44
N GLY A 456 4.18 -30.84 11.65
CA GLY A 456 3.75 -31.92 10.77
C GLY A 456 2.39 -32.48 11.19
N VAL A 457 2.36 -33.75 11.56
CA VAL A 457 1.16 -34.39 12.11
C VAL A 457 0.78 -33.72 13.43
N TYR A 458 -0.50 -33.38 13.55
CA TYR A 458 -1.10 -32.96 14.82
C TYR A 458 -1.90 -34.09 15.46
N SER A 459 -1.98 -34.06 16.78
CA SER A 459 -2.89 -34.88 17.55
C SER A 459 -4.37 -34.50 17.35
N ASN A 460 -5.24 -35.33 17.90
CA ASN A 460 -6.57 -34.91 18.34
C ASN A 460 -6.49 -33.67 19.24
N GLN A 461 -7.59 -32.93 19.31
CA GLN A 461 -7.72 -31.82 20.23
C GLN A 461 -8.31 -32.31 21.55
N VAL A 462 -7.75 -31.82 22.65
CA VAL A 462 -8.31 -31.98 24.00
C VAL A 462 -8.81 -30.63 24.50
N GLU A 463 -10.01 -30.63 25.07
CA GLU A 463 -10.61 -29.47 25.72
C GLU A 463 -10.54 -29.66 27.24
N LEU A 464 -9.94 -28.70 27.96
CA LEU A 464 -9.73 -28.76 29.39
C LEU A 464 -10.18 -27.45 30.04
N THR A 465 -10.97 -27.55 31.10
CA THR A 465 -11.47 -26.38 31.85
C THR A 465 -10.80 -26.32 33.21
N VAL A 466 -10.20 -25.17 33.50
CA VAL A 466 -9.66 -24.81 34.82
C VAL A 466 -10.73 -24.00 35.55
N GLU A 467 -11.10 -24.44 36.75
CA GLU A 467 -12.17 -23.84 37.58
C GLU A 467 -11.68 -22.68 38.46
#